data_AF-A0A431KYJ8-F1
#
_entry.id   AF-A0A431KYJ8-F1
#
_cell.length_a   1.000
_cell.length_b   1.000
_cell.length_c   1.000
_cell.angle_alpha   90.00
_cell.angle_beta   90.00
_cell.angle_gamma   90.00
#
_symmetry.space_group_name_H-M   'P 1'
#
loop_
_entity.id
_entity.type
_entity.pdbx_description
1 polymer ?
#
loop_
_entity_poly.entity_id
_entity_poly.type
_entity_poly.pdbx_seq_one_letter_code
_entity_poly.pdbx_strand_id
1 'polypeptide(L)'
;MKNQSQIENAAALSELRLILEDNNSENSPLHGEFFYYFGLGQVNRAMPHQDPNWQGYGHKGDQFCERMFILGNDFDTIVTIMHKIQWLTVQWQQQGLSTDHWHAYLKTDIHAFHAEIRSMFDAVAKTISDSASKSKQLKETYSQLRTQCQNEPNRVRNLIGAELTELICSNDWFEESRDLRDSIIHFERDVQIAYAPSPDGRVRAVFRTVE
;
A
#
# COMPACT_ATOMS: atom_id res chain seq x y z
N MET A 1 13.89 26.67 14.74
CA MET A 1 12.71 25.78 14.84
C MET A 1 12.59 25.05 13.53
N LYS A 2 12.79 23.73 13.49
CA LYS A 2 12.52 22.94 12.27
C LYS A 2 11.01 22.90 12.07
N ASN A 3 10.57 23.08 10.83
CA ASN A 3 9.15 23.12 10.48
C ASN A 3 8.55 21.72 10.74
N GLN A 4 7.35 21.63 11.31
CA GLN A 4 6.72 20.34 11.66
C GLN A 4 6.68 19.37 10.45
N SER A 5 6.43 19.91 9.25
CA SER A 5 6.46 19.14 8.00
C SER A 5 7.84 18.59 7.60
N GLN A 6 8.94 19.20 8.08
CA GLN A 6 10.30 18.67 7.87
C GLN A 6 10.60 17.48 8.79
N ILE A 7 9.88 17.36 9.91
CA ILE A 7 9.99 16.25 10.85
C ILE A 7 9.17 15.07 10.32
N GLU A 8 7.96 15.32 9.81
CA GLU A 8 7.07 14.31 9.22
C GLU A 8 7.67 13.69 7.93
N ASN A 9 8.22 14.51 7.03
CA ASN A 9 8.94 14.02 5.85
C ASN A 9 10.19 13.19 6.18
N ALA A 10 10.84 13.46 7.32
CA ALA A 10 12.00 12.68 7.75
C ALA A 10 11.60 11.29 8.27
N ALA A 11 10.38 11.15 8.83
CA ALA A 11 9.85 9.88 9.29
C ALA A 11 9.48 8.97 8.10
N ALA A 12 8.71 9.47 7.13
CA ALA A 12 8.34 8.72 5.93
C ALA A 12 9.57 8.25 5.13
N LEU A 13 10.60 9.10 5.02
CA LEU A 13 11.86 8.74 4.36
C LEU A 13 12.73 7.77 5.17
N SER A 14 12.59 7.74 6.50
CA SER A 14 13.27 6.77 7.36
C SER A 14 12.60 5.40 7.28
N GLU A 15 11.28 5.37 7.14
CA GLU A 15 10.49 4.16 7.05
C GLU A 15 10.69 3.44 5.71
N LEU A 16 10.67 4.19 4.59
CA LEU A 16 11.07 3.68 3.27
C LEU A 16 12.51 3.16 3.24
N ARG A 17 13.39 3.73 4.07
CA ARG A 17 14.80 3.33 4.17
C ARG A 17 14.99 2.04 4.93
N LEU A 18 14.26 1.82 6.03
CA LEU A 18 14.25 0.55 6.74
C LEU A 18 13.74 -0.58 5.83
N ILE A 19 12.69 -0.31 5.04
CA ILE A 19 12.16 -1.26 4.05
C ILE A 19 13.21 -1.62 2.98
N LEU A 20 14.08 -0.69 2.60
CA LEU A 20 15.13 -0.92 1.58
C LEU A 20 16.42 -1.53 2.15
N GLU A 21 16.78 -1.22 3.40
CA GLU A 21 18.00 -1.73 4.04
C GLU A 21 17.87 -3.21 4.47
N ASP A 22 16.68 -3.66 4.87
CA ASP A 22 16.38 -5.08 5.13
C ASP A 22 16.44 -5.96 3.86
N ASN A 23 16.38 -5.36 2.67
CA ASN A 23 16.43 -6.06 1.38
C ASN A 23 17.87 -6.38 0.87
N ASN A 24 18.93 -5.99 1.59
CA ASN A 24 20.33 -6.18 1.16
C ASN A 24 21.01 -7.46 1.68
N SER A 25 20.32 -8.39 2.35
CA SER A 25 20.93 -9.69 2.67
C SER A 25 20.98 -10.55 1.39
N GLU A 26 22.18 -10.92 0.94
CA GLU A 26 22.45 -11.61 -0.35
C GLU A 26 21.72 -12.95 -0.58
N ASN A 27 20.95 -13.44 0.40
CA ASN A 27 20.21 -14.71 0.32
C ASN A 27 18.75 -14.63 0.80
N SER A 28 18.22 -13.46 1.16
CA SER A 28 16.78 -13.36 1.43
C SER A 28 16.05 -13.07 0.13
N PRO A 29 14.96 -13.78 -0.22
CA PRO A 29 14.06 -13.27 -1.22
C PRO A 29 13.73 -11.82 -0.83
N LEU A 30 13.79 -10.89 -1.78
CA LEU A 30 13.34 -9.51 -1.56
C LEU A 30 12.00 -9.64 -0.83
N HIS A 31 11.79 -8.94 0.28
CA HIS A 31 10.61 -9.20 1.12
C HIS A 31 9.30 -9.16 0.31
N GLY A 32 9.27 -8.36 -0.77
CA GLY A 32 8.21 -8.36 -1.79
C GLY A 32 8.03 -9.67 -2.56
N GLU A 33 9.10 -10.39 -2.93
CA GLU A 33 9.03 -11.73 -3.53
C GLU A 33 8.48 -12.77 -2.54
N PHE A 34 8.80 -12.67 -1.25
CA PHE A 34 8.21 -13.55 -0.24
C PHE A 34 6.69 -13.34 -0.13
N PHE A 35 6.23 -12.08 -0.04
CA PHE A 35 4.79 -11.79 -0.04
C PHE A 35 4.10 -12.17 -1.37
N TYR A 36 4.78 -11.99 -2.51
CA TYR A 36 4.31 -12.41 -3.82
C TYR A 36 4.11 -13.93 -3.91
N TYR A 37 5.13 -14.74 -3.57
CA TYR A 37 5.03 -16.19 -3.65
C TYR A 37 4.19 -16.82 -2.53
N PHE A 38 4.18 -16.22 -1.34
CA PHE A 38 3.44 -16.74 -0.20
C PHE A 38 1.97 -16.30 -0.20
N GLY A 39 1.68 -15.03 -0.50
CA GLY A 39 0.32 -14.49 -0.52
C GLY A 39 -0.52 -15.08 -1.65
N LEU A 40 -0.12 -14.84 -2.91
CA LEU A 40 -0.83 -15.40 -4.08
C LEU A 40 -0.78 -16.92 -4.12
N GLY A 41 0.37 -17.51 -3.79
CA GLY A 41 0.54 -18.95 -3.80
C GLY A 41 -0.42 -19.64 -2.84
N GLN A 42 -0.70 -19.04 -1.68
CA GLN A 42 -1.67 -19.57 -0.73
C GLN A 42 -3.11 -19.22 -1.12
N VAL A 43 -3.40 -18.02 -1.62
CA VAL A 43 -4.77 -17.66 -2.06
C VAL A 43 -5.20 -18.48 -3.29
N ASN A 44 -4.35 -18.62 -4.30
CA ASN A 44 -4.63 -19.44 -5.49
C ASN A 44 -4.65 -20.94 -5.20
N ARG A 45 -3.88 -21.44 -4.21
CA ARG A 45 -4.00 -22.84 -3.74
C ARG A 45 -5.20 -23.06 -2.84
N ALA A 46 -5.57 -22.03 -2.07
CA ALA A 46 -6.74 -22.09 -1.20
C ALA A 46 -8.03 -21.99 -1.99
N MET A 47 -8.02 -21.54 -3.24
CA MET A 47 -9.19 -21.57 -4.10
C MET A 47 -9.36 -22.96 -4.79
N PRO A 48 -10.42 -23.72 -4.51
CA PRO A 48 -10.68 -25.04 -5.07
C PRO A 48 -11.10 -25.06 -6.54
N HIS A 49 -10.55 -24.18 -7.39
CA HIS A 49 -10.83 -24.16 -8.84
C HIS A 49 -10.54 -25.48 -9.57
N GLN A 50 -9.95 -26.47 -8.87
CA GLN A 50 -9.62 -27.79 -9.38
C GLN A 50 -10.61 -28.90 -8.95
N ASP A 51 -11.59 -28.62 -8.08
CA ASP A 51 -12.63 -29.60 -7.73
C ASP A 51 -13.94 -29.30 -8.48
N PRO A 52 -14.33 -30.13 -9.47
CA PRO A 52 -15.57 -29.95 -10.22
C PRO A 52 -16.85 -30.11 -9.38
N ASN A 53 -16.75 -30.62 -8.14
CA ASN A 53 -17.88 -30.77 -7.22
C ASN A 53 -17.90 -29.70 -6.12
N TRP A 54 -16.98 -28.73 -6.14
CA TRP A 54 -16.94 -27.69 -5.12
C TRP A 54 -18.18 -26.79 -5.19
N GLN A 55 -18.91 -26.70 -4.06
CA GLN A 55 -20.14 -25.90 -3.95
C GLN A 55 -19.91 -24.49 -3.35
N GLY A 56 -18.66 -24.00 -3.35
CA GLY A 56 -18.28 -22.76 -2.68
C GLY A 56 -18.03 -22.93 -1.18
N TYR A 57 -17.68 -21.84 -0.51
CA TYR A 57 -17.61 -21.73 0.95
C TYR A 57 -18.93 -21.25 1.56
N GLY A 58 -19.99 -21.21 0.73
CA GLY A 58 -21.21 -20.46 0.99
C GLY A 58 -21.01 -18.96 0.79
N HIS A 59 -22.10 -18.20 0.71
CA HIS A 59 -22.08 -16.80 0.29
C HIS A 59 -21.04 -15.91 1.01
N LYS A 60 -20.91 -16.06 2.35
CA LYS A 60 -19.94 -15.28 3.13
C LYS A 60 -18.49 -15.67 2.85
N GLY A 61 -18.22 -16.97 2.71
CA GLY A 61 -16.87 -17.45 2.43
C GLY A 61 -16.45 -17.12 1.00
N ASP A 62 -17.37 -17.21 0.04
CA ASP A 62 -17.10 -16.82 -1.35
C ASP A 62 -16.78 -15.32 -1.46
N GLN A 63 -17.54 -14.48 -0.75
CA GLN A 63 -17.25 -13.03 -0.65
C GLN A 63 -15.89 -12.76 0.00
N PHE A 64 -15.54 -13.48 1.07
CA PHE A 64 -14.23 -13.34 1.71
C PHE A 64 -13.11 -13.71 0.72
N CYS A 65 -13.21 -14.83 0.02
CA CYS A 65 -12.24 -15.26 -0.99
C CYS A 65 -12.11 -14.26 -2.14
N GLU A 66 -13.23 -13.74 -2.66
CA GLU A 66 -13.24 -12.69 -3.68
C GLU A 66 -12.47 -11.45 -3.20
N ARG A 67 -12.69 -11.02 -1.95
CA ARG A 67 -11.99 -9.86 -1.39
C ARG A 67 -10.50 -10.11 -1.17
N MET A 68 -10.13 -11.29 -0.70
CA MET A 68 -8.72 -11.67 -0.54
C MET A 68 -8.00 -11.76 -1.88
N PHE A 69 -8.70 -12.16 -2.94
CA PHE A 69 -8.16 -12.14 -4.30
C PHE A 69 -7.91 -10.73 -4.80
N ILE A 70 -8.87 -9.82 -4.62
CA ILE A 70 -8.70 -8.39 -4.94
C ILE A 70 -7.49 -7.84 -4.17
N LEU A 71 -7.41 -8.11 -2.86
CA LEU A 71 -6.29 -7.68 -2.03
C LEU A 71 -4.95 -8.21 -2.56
N GLY A 72 -4.89 -9.48 -2.96
CA GLY A 72 -3.70 -10.09 -3.56
C GLY A 72 -3.27 -9.36 -4.84
N ASN A 73 -4.21 -9.09 -5.74
CA ASN A 73 -3.91 -8.37 -6.99
C ASN A 73 -3.43 -6.93 -6.74
N ASP A 74 -4.01 -6.23 -5.76
CA ASP A 74 -3.57 -4.89 -5.39
C ASP A 74 -2.12 -4.93 -4.86
N PHE A 75 -1.78 -5.92 -4.03
CA PHE A 75 -0.39 -6.14 -3.57
C PHE A 75 0.56 -6.43 -4.73
N ASP A 76 0.19 -7.28 -5.69
CA ASP A 76 1.02 -7.60 -6.85
C ASP A 76 1.28 -6.37 -7.70
N THR A 77 0.25 -5.54 -7.87
CA THR A 77 0.35 -4.30 -8.64
C THR A 77 1.31 -3.34 -7.94
N ILE A 78 1.20 -3.18 -6.62
CA ILE A 78 2.13 -2.36 -5.82
C ILE A 78 3.57 -2.87 -5.97
N VAL A 79 3.79 -4.19 -5.79
CA VAL A 79 5.12 -4.80 -5.93
C VAL A 79 5.68 -4.61 -7.34
N THR A 80 4.86 -4.81 -8.37
CA THR A 80 5.24 -4.58 -9.77
C THR A 80 5.65 -3.13 -10.01
N ILE A 81 4.90 -2.16 -9.48
CA ILE A 81 5.22 -0.74 -9.57
C ILE A 81 6.56 -0.45 -8.89
N MET A 82 6.80 -1.00 -7.69
CA MET A 82 8.08 -0.83 -6.98
C MET A 82 9.27 -1.37 -7.79
N HIS A 83 9.16 -2.58 -8.34
CA HIS A 83 10.19 -3.16 -9.20
C HIS A 83 10.40 -2.34 -10.48
N LYS A 84 9.33 -1.85 -11.10
CA LYS A 84 9.40 -1.01 -12.30
C LYS A 84 10.12 0.31 -11.99
N ILE A 85 9.81 0.97 -10.89
CA ILE A 85 10.48 2.21 -10.45
C ILE A 85 11.98 1.96 -10.22
N GLN A 86 12.33 0.84 -9.59
CA GLN A 86 13.72 0.45 -9.40
C GLN A 86 14.43 0.23 -10.74
N TRP A 87 13.83 -0.53 -11.65
CA TRP A 87 14.38 -0.79 -12.98
C TRP A 87 14.56 0.50 -13.80
N LEU A 88 13.54 1.36 -13.82
CA LEU A 88 13.60 2.68 -14.49
C LEU A 88 14.74 3.54 -13.95
N THR A 89 14.95 3.52 -12.64
CA THR A 89 16.05 4.25 -11.98
C THR A 89 17.41 3.73 -12.45
N VAL A 90 17.59 2.41 -12.57
CA VAL A 90 18.83 1.81 -13.10
C VAL A 90 19.04 2.20 -14.58
N GLN A 91 17.99 2.13 -15.41
CA GLN A 91 18.08 2.51 -16.82
C GLN A 91 18.47 3.98 -16.99
N TRP A 92 17.91 4.87 -16.17
CA TRP A 92 18.27 6.29 -16.16
C TRP A 92 19.74 6.49 -15.75
N GLN A 93 20.19 5.85 -14.66
CA GLN A 93 21.58 5.95 -14.19
C GLN A 93 22.61 5.43 -15.22
N GLN A 94 22.24 4.39 -15.97
CA GLN A 94 23.08 3.80 -17.02
C GLN A 94 22.96 4.51 -18.37
N GLN A 95 22.29 5.67 -18.43
CA GLN A 95 22.04 6.44 -19.65
C GLN A 95 21.22 5.68 -20.71
N GLY A 96 20.56 4.58 -20.33
CA GLY A 96 19.60 3.85 -21.17
C GLY A 96 18.26 4.57 -21.31
N LEU A 97 18.00 5.57 -20.46
CA LEU A 97 16.79 6.38 -20.49
C LEU A 97 17.13 7.86 -20.24
N SER A 98 16.60 8.77 -21.07
CA SER A 98 16.73 10.21 -20.83
C SER A 98 15.97 10.63 -19.58
N THR A 99 16.41 11.71 -18.92
CA THR A 99 15.73 12.27 -17.73
C THR A 99 14.25 12.55 -17.96
N ASP A 100 13.86 13.13 -19.11
CA ASP A 100 12.46 13.50 -19.37
C ASP A 100 11.53 12.28 -19.43
N HIS A 101 11.93 11.23 -20.17
CA HIS A 101 11.19 9.96 -20.19
C HIS A 101 11.15 9.29 -18.81
N TRP A 102 12.27 9.30 -18.08
CA TRP A 102 12.32 8.76 -16.72
C TRP A 102 11.31 9.46 -15.80
N HIS A 103 11.28 10.80 -15.81
CA HIS A 103 10.31 11.60 -15.04
C HIS A 103 8.87 11.29 -15.43
N ALA A 104 8.56 11.22 -16.73
CA ALA A 104 7.21 10.93 -17.20
C ALA A 104 6.68 9.57 -16.72
N TYR A 105 7.53 8.52 -16.79
CA TYR A 105 7.16 7.20 -16.31
C TYR A 105 7.04 7.16 -14.79
N LEU A 106 8.02 7.73 -14.07
CA LEU A 106 8.03 7.74 -12.61
C LEU A 106 6.81 8.48 -12.04
N LYS A 107 6.42 9.62 -12.64
CA LYS A 107 5.20 10.34 -12.25
C LYS A 107 3.96 9.46 -12.37
N THR A 108 3.80 8.79 -13.50
CA THR A 108 2.65 7.88 -13.74
C THR A 108 2.64 6.73 -12.75
N ASP A 109 3.80 6.16 -12.44
CA ASP A 109 3.95 5.03 -11.52
C ASP A 109 3.67 5.45 -10.06
N ILE A 110 4.07 6.65 -9.64
CA ILE A 110 3.72 7.20 -8.32
C ILE A 110 2.20 7.39 -8.20
N HIS A 111 1.54 7.88 -9.27
CA HIS A 111 0.08 8.02 -9.27
C HIS A 111 -0.60 6.65 -9.10
N ALA A 112 -0.17 5.66 -9.87
CA ALA A 112 -0.69 4.30 -9.78
C ALA A 112 -0.46 3.71 -8.39
N PHE A 113 0.75 3.84 -7.82
CA PHE A 113 1.08 3.33 -6.49
C PHE A 113 0.11 3.83 -5.43
N HIS A 114 -0.14 5.14 -5.37
CA HIS A 114 -1.05 5.72 -4.39
C HIS A 114 -2.53 5.32 -4.63
N ALA A 115 -2.94 5.13 -5.88
CA ALA A 115 -4.27 4.63 -6.19
C ALA A 115 -4.47 3.19 -5.70
N GLU A 116 -3.47 2.31 -5.92
CA GLU A 116 -3.52 0.91 -5.49
C GLU A 116 -3.49 0.78 -3.96
N ILE A 117 -2.64 1.54 -3.26
CA ILE A 117 -2.62 1.56 -1.80
C ILE A 117 -4.01 1.94 -1.24
N ARG A 118 -4.68 2.92 -1.83
CA ARG A 118 -6.04 3.32 -1.42
C ARG A 118 -7.06 2.21 -1.65
N SER A 119 -7.01 1.56 -2.83
CA SER A 119 -7.88 0.42 -3.18
C SER A 119 -7.70 -0.71 -2.16
N MET A 120 -6.44 -1.07 -1.87
CA MET A 120 -6.07 -2.12 -0.93
C MET A 120 -6.70 -1.87 0.45
N PHE A 121 -6.61 -0.64 0.97
CA PHE A 121 -7.22 -0.29 2.25
C PHE A 121 -8.75 -0.39 2.25
N ASP A 122 -9.42 0.02 1.17
CA ASP A 122 -10.88 -0.15 1.06
C ASP A 122 -11.28 -1.62 0.94
N ALA A 123 -10.49 -2.43 0.24
CA ALA A 123 -10.69 -3.88 0.20
C ALA A 123 -10.56 -4.49 1.60
N VAL A 124 -9.56 -4.08 2.39
CA VAL A 124 -9.41 -4.48 3.80
C VAL A 124 -10.63 -4.07 4.63
N ALA A 125 -11.04 -2.80 4.55
CA ALA A 125 -12.18 -2.30 5.32
C ALA A 125 -13.48 -3.06 5.00
N LYS A 126 -13.71 -3.34 3.72
CA LYS A 126 -14.85 -4.13 3.27
C LYS A 126 -14.78 -5.58 3.74
N THR A 127 -13.61 -6.21 3.67
CA THR A 127 -13.39 -7.57 4.19
C THR A 127 -13.70 -7.66 5.69
N ILE A 128 -13.26 -6.66 6.47
CA ILE A 128 -13.53 -6.57 7.90
C ILE A 128 -15.04 -6.40 8.15
N SER A 129 -15.71 -5.52 7.40
CA SER A 129 -17.15 -5.31 7.50
C SER A 129 -17.96 -6.56 7.19
N ASP A 130 -17.59 -7.29 6.14
CA ASP A 130 -18.26 -8.51 5.69
C ASP A 130 -18.05 -9.67 6.68
N SER A 131 -16.87 -9.72 7.31
CA SER A 131 -16.47 -10.76 8.27
C SER A 131 -16.99 -10.51 9.70
N ALA A 132 -17.40 -9.28 10.02
CA ALA A 132 -17.89 -8.94 11.34
C ALA A 132 -19.15 -9.74 11.71
N SER A 133 -19.33 -10.00 13.00
CA SER A 133 -20.51 -10.73 13.54
C SER A 133 -21.85 -10.10 13.13
N LYS A 134 -21.85 -8.79 12.85
CA LYS A 134 -22.99 -8.02 12.32
C LYS A 134 -22.55 -7.22 11.10
N SER A 135 -22.46 -7.90 9.96
CA SER A 135 -22.16 -7.25 8.68
C SER A 135 -23.13 -6.07 8.45
N LYS A 136 -22.60 -4.93 7.96
CA LYS A 136 -23.26 -3.61 7.82
C LYS A 136 -23.25 -2.66 9.03
N GLN A 137 -22.77 -3.06 10.21
CA GLN A 137 -22.60 -2.11 11.31
C GLN A 137 -21.29 -1.31 11.23
N LEU A 138 -20.36 -1.79 10.41
CA LEU A 138 -19.07 -1.17 10.14
C LEU A 138 -19.12 -0.43 8.82
N LYS A 139 -18.29 0.61 8.70
CA LYS A 139 -18.13 1.36 7.45
C LYS A 139 -17.29 0.55 6.45
N GLU A 140 -17.60 0.71 5.17
CA GLU A 140 -17.00 -0.08 4.10
C GLU A 140 -15.73 0.57 3.49
N THR A 141 -15.50 1.86 3.73
CA THR A 141 -14.25 2.52 3.33
C THR A 141 -13.31 2.63 4.52
N TYR A 142 -12.01 2.52 4.28
CA TYR A 142 -11.01 2.50 5.34
C TYR A 142 -10.99 3.80 6.15
N SER A 143 -11.09 4.95 5.48
CA SER A 143 -11.15 6.25 6.16
C SER A 143 -12.35 6.33 7.12
N GLN A 144 -13.54 5.92 6.66
CA GLN A 144 -14.74 5.92 7.50
C GLN A 144 -14.65 4.90 8.64
N LEU A 145 -14.08 3.71 8.38
CA LEU A 145 -13.88 2.68 9.38
C LEU A 145 -12.91 3.17 10.47
N ARG A 146 -11.79 3.77 10.08
CA ARG A 146 -10.82 4.37 11.00
C ARG A 146 -11.44 5.46 11.86
N THR A 147 -12.19 6.38 11.25
CA THR A 147 -12.95 7.39 12.01
C THR A 147 -13.94 6.75 12.98
N GLN A 148 -14.61 5.66 12.58
CA GLN A 148 -15.50 4.92 13.47
C GLN A 148 -14.74 4.25 14.63
N CYS A 149 -13.57 3.66 14.39
CA CYS A 149 -12.70 3.09 15.43
C CYS A 149 -12.28 4.16 16.46
N GLN A 150 -11.99 5.37 16.00
CA GLN A 150 -11.59 6.49 16.87
C GLN A 150 -12.75 7.05 17.69
N ASN A 151 -13.93 7.19 17.07
CA ASN A 151 -15.09 7.81 17.71
C ASN A 151 -15.91 6.84 18.58
N GLU A 152 -15.94 5.56 18.23
CA GLU A 152 -16.76 4.53 18.88
C GLU A 152 -15.93 3.28 19.28
N PRO A 153 -14.75 3.42 19.94
CA PRO A 153 -13.79 2.33 20.10
C PRO A 153 -14.38 1.11 20.81
N ASN A 154 -15.13 1.29 21.90
CA ASN A 154 -15.72 0.18 22.66
C ASN A 154 -16.73 -0.62 21.82
N ARG A 155 -17.49 0.04 20.94
CA ARG A 155 -18.44 -0.64 20.06
C ARG A 155 -17.71 -1.44 18.99
N VAL A 156 -16.70 -0.84 18.35
CA VAL A 156 -15.95 -1.51 17.28
C VAL A 156 -15.14 -2.69 17.83
N ARG A 157 -14.52 -2.54 19.01
CA ARG A 157 -13.84 -3.63 19.72
C ARG A 157 -14.75 -4.84 19.93
N ASN A 158 -16.02 -4.62 20.25
CA ASN A 158 -17.00 -5.72 20.41
C ASN A 158 -17.39 -6.39 19.07
N LEU A 159 -17.21 -5.71 17.93
CA LEU A 159 -17.56 -6.23 16.61
C LEU A 159 -16.41 -7.02 15.96
N ILE A 160 -15.17 -6.54 16.10
CA ILE A 160 -14.00 -7.07 15.36
C ILE A 160 -12.80 -7.42 16.26
N GLY A 161 -12.88 -7.18 17.56
CA GLY A 161 -11.80 -7.43 18.52
C GLY A 161 -10.93 -6.20 18.81
N ALA A 162 -10.24 -6.26 19.95
CA ALA A 162 -9.38 -5.18 20.43
C ALA A 162 -8.16 -4.95 19.53
N GLU A 163 -7.45 -6.03 19.19
CA GLU A 163 -6.22 -6.00 18.39
C GLU A 163 -6.44 -5.32 17.04
N LEU A 164 -7.46 -5.74 16.29
CA LEU A 164 -7.75 -5.17 14.98
C LEU A 164 -8.21 -3.72 15.06
N THR A 165 -8.98 -3.35 16.10
CA THR A 165 -9.37 -1.95 16.33
C THR A 165 -8.14 -1.08 16.58
N GLU A 166 -7.20 -1.56 17.40
CA GLU A 166 -5.97 -0.86 17.74
C GLU A 166 -5.05 -0.72 16.51
N LEU A 167 -4.93 -1.77 15.70
CA LEU A 167 -4.16 -1.74 14.45
C LEU A 167 -4.71 -0.71 13.45
N ILE A 168 -6.04 -0.60 13.32
CA ILE A 168 -6.66 0.42 12.44
C ILE A 168 -6.40 1.82 12.99
N CYS A 169 -6.50 2.00 14.31
CA CYS A 169 -6.26 3.29 14.95
C CYS A 169 -4.79 3.72 14.89
N SER A 170 -3.84 2.78 14.93
CA SER A 170 -2.41 3.06 14.88
C SER A 170 -1.89 3.42 13.49
N ASN A 171 -2.69 3.25 12.44
CA ASN A 171 -2.32 3.63 11.09
C ASN A 171 -2.53 5.15 10.90
N ASP A 172 -1.53 5.94 11.29
CA ASP A 172 -1.51 7.41 11.22
C ASP A 172 -1.10 7.93 9.83
N TRP A 173 -0.21 7.23 9.15
CA TRP A 173 0.25 7.55 7.79
C TRP A 173 -0.82 7.44 6.69
N PHE A 174 -1.93 6.72 6.93
CA PHE A 174 -3.00 6.58 5.93
C PHE A 174 -3.59 7.92 5.49
N GLU A 175 -3.84 8.85 6.41
CA GLU A 175 -4.44 10.15 6.07
C GLU A 175 -3.45 11.00 5.25
N GLU A 176 -2.16 10.98 5.62
CA GLU A 176 -1.10 11.63 4.84
C GLU A 176 -1.01 11.04 3.42
N SER A 177 -1.02 9.71 3.29
CA SER A 177 -1.00 9.03 2.00
C SER A 177 -2.23 9.37 1.14
N ARG A 178 -3.42 9.45 1.75
CA ARG A 178 -4.66 9.88 1.07
C ARG A 178 -4.55 11.32 0.59
N ASP A 179 -4.12 12.23 1.47
CA ASP A 179 -4.05 13.65 1.15
C ASP A 179 -3.00 13.91 0.06
N LEU A 180 -1.89 13.17 0.08
CA LEU A 180 -0.88 13.17 -0.99
C LEU A 180 -1.46 12.65 -2.31
N ARG A 181 -2.18 11.53 -2.29
CA ARG A 181 -2.90 11.00 -3.48
C ARG A 181 -3.88 12.00 -4.05
N ASP A 182 -4.70 12.60 -3.20
CA ASP A 182 -5.72 13.56 -3.61
C ASP A 182 -5.07 14.83 -4.19
N SER A 183 -3.99 15.29 -3.57
CA SER A 183 -3.11 16.35 -4.09
C SER A 183 -2.60 16.06 -5.50
N ILE A 184 -2.13 14.84 -5.73
CA ILE A 184 -1.58 14.40 -7.02
C ILE A 184 -2.67 14.25 -8.09
N ILE A 185 -3.80 13.64 -7.74
CA ILE A 185 -4.84 13.25 -8.71
C ILE A 185 -5.83 14.39 -9.00
N HIS A 186 -6.23 15.14 -7.99
CA HIS A 186 -7.31 16.13 -8.12
C HIS A 186 -6.83 17.55 -8.34
N PHE A 187 -5.62 17.88 -7.87
CA PHE A 187 -5.11 19.24 -7.93
C PHE A 187 -4.01 19.43 -8.97
N GLU A 188 -3.78 18.42 -9.83
CA GLU A 188 -2.71 18.38 -10.83
C GLU A 188 -1.34 18.79 -10.26
N ARG A 189 -1.14 18.64 -8.93
CA ARG A 189 0.10 19.08 -8.29
C ARG A 189 1.24 18.34 -8.94
N ASP A 190 2.17 19.11 -9.46
CA ASP A 190 3.27 18.52 -10.19
C ASP A 190 4.12 17.72 -9.20
N VAL A 191 4.40 16.48 -9.54
CA VAL A 191 5.27 15.62 -8.75
C VAL A 191 6.70 16.02 -9.10
N GLN A 192 7.32 16.84 -8.25
CA GLN A 192 8.71 17.22 -8.43
C GLN A 192 9.61 16.13 -7.88
N ILE A 193 10.48 15.63 -8.73
CA ILE A 193 11.53 14.68 -8.36
C ILE A 193 12.80 15.47 -8.08
N ALA A 194 13.21 15.47 -6.81
CA ALA A 194 14.48 15.99 -6.35
C ALA A 194 15.49 14.85 -6.14
N TYR A 195 16.77 15.16 -6.28
CA TYR A 195 17.84 14.22 -5.99
C TYR A 195 18.50 14.62 -4.68
N ALA A 196 18.55 13.70 -3.73
CA ALA A 196 19.24 13.91 -2.46
C ALA A 196 20.43 12.95 -2.36
N PRO A 197 21.58 13.39 -1.83
CA PRO A 197 22.63 12.47 -1.44
C PRO A 197 22.13 11.57 -0.31
N SER A 198 22.39 10.28 -0.43
CA SER A 198 22.20 9.28 0.62
C SER A 198 23.48 9.17 1.47
N PRO A 199 23.38 8.82 2.76
CA PRO A 199 24.55 8.64 3.63
C PRO A 199 25.58 7.62 3.16
N ASP A 200 25.21 6.68 2.28
CA ASP A 200 26.11 5.71 1.64
C ASP A 200 26.78 6.25 0.36
N GLY A 201 26.59 7.54 0.04
CA GLY A 201 27.14 8.19 -1.15
C GLY A 201 26.32 7.96 -2.43
N ARG A 202 25.21 7.21 -2.37
CA ARG A 202 24.30 7.02 -3.52
C ARG A 202 23.40 8.25 -3.70
N VAL A 203 22.86 8.43 -4.90
CA VAL A 203 21.83 9.44 -5.16
C VAL A 203 20.45 8.78 -5.01
N ARG A 204 19.61 9.32 -4.14
CA ARG A 204 18.21 8.89 -4.00
C ARG A 204 17.28 9.88 -4.68
N ALA A 205 16.26 9.37 -5.37
CA ALA A 205 15.13 10.16 -5.82
C ALA A 205 14.22 10.42 -4.61
N VAL A 206 13.88 11.68 -4.38
CA VAL A 206 12.89 12.12 -3.41
C VAL A 206 11.82 12.85 -4.19
N PHE A 207 10.56 12.51 -3.99
CA PHE A 207 9.46 13.24 -4.62
C PHE A 207 8.79 14.15 -3.60
N ARG A 208 8.29 15.28 -4.08
CA ARG A 208 7.39 16.16 -3.34
C ARG A 208 6.29 16.62 -4.27
N THR A 209 5.11 16.87 -3.71
CA THR A 209 4.13 17.72 -4.37
C THR A 209 4.53 19.18 -4.13
N VAL A 210 4.24 20.03 -5.11
CA VAL A 210 4.43 21.48 -5.01
C VAL A 210 3.05 22.13 -4.99
N GLU A 211 2.87 23.12 -4.12
CA GLU A 211 1.67 23.95 -4.09
C GLU A 211 1.66 24.99 -5.21
#